data_AF-A0A5U8SY67-F1
#
_entry.id   AF-A0A5U8SY67-F1
#
_cell.length_a   1.000
_cell.length_b   1.000
_cell.length_c   1.000
_cell.angle_alpha   90.00
_cell.angle_beta   90.00
_cell.angle_gamma   90.00
#
_symmetry.space_group_name_H-M   'P 1'
#
loop_
_entity.id
_entity.type
_entity.pdbx_description
1 polymer ?
#
loop_
_entity_poly.entity_id
_entity_poly.type
_entity_poly.pdbx_seq_one_letter_code
_entity_poly.pdbx_strand_id
1 'polypeptide(L)'
;MNYFSLFSLPVRYDLDTQALAGRYQDLQRQYHPDRFAAGDAKEQAQALTMAATINDAYQSLKHPLKRAEYMLLLHDIDINNE
;
A
#
# COMPACT_ATOMS: atom_id res chain seq x y z
N MET A 1 -6.38 -8.45 3.36
CA MET A 1 -6.24 -7.73 2.07
C MET A 1 -4.76 -7.48 1.84
N ASN A 2 -4.21 -7.80 0.67
CA ASN A 2 -2.79 -7.60 0.38
C ASN A 2 -2.55 -6.27 -0.37
N TYR A 3 -1.28 -5.86 -0.52
CA TYR A 3 -0.91 -4.61 -1.18
C TYR A 3 -1.31 -4.57 -2.66
N PHE A 4 -1.27 -5.69 -3.38
CA PHE A 4 -1.72 -5.73 -4.78
C PHE A 4 -3.22 -5.45 -4.89
N SER A 5 -4.02 -6.08 -4.03
CA SER A 5 -5.47 -5.85 -3.95
C SER A 5 -5.81 -4.42 -3.56
N LEU A 6 -5.03 -3.79 -2.68
CA LEU A 6 -5.20 -2.37 -2.31
C LEU A 6 -5.13 -1.46 -3.54
N PHE A 7 -4.19 -1.70 -4.45
CA PHE A 7 -4.07 -0.92 -5.70
C PHE A 7 -4.91 -1.47 -6.86
N SER A 8 -5.75 -2.49 -6.62
CA SER A 8 -6.50 -3.18 -7.69
C SER A 8 -5.59 -3.71 -8.81
N LEU A 9 -4.44 -4.27 -8.43
CA LEU A 9 -3.45 -4.86 -9.32
C LEU A 9 -3.40 -6.38 -9.16
N PRO A 10 -3.06 -7.14 -10.21
CA PRO A 10 -2.82 -8.57 -10.09
C PRO A 10 -1.57 -8.86 -9.24
N VAL A 11 -1.60 -9.96 -8.48
CA VAL A 11 -0.44 -10.45 -7.74
C VAL A 11 0.56 -11.06 -8.72
N ARG A 12 1.53 -10.27 -9.16
CA ARG A 12 2.59 -10.70 -10.08
C ARG A 12 3.87 -9.93 -9.82
N TYR A 13 5.01 -10.57 -10.07
CA TYR A 13 6.31 -9.91 -9.92
C TYR A 13 6.52 -8.86 -10.99
N ASP A 14 6.11 -9.12 -12.23
CA ASP A 14 6.19 -8.13 -13.31
C ASP A 14 5.03 -7.13 -13.17
N LEU A 15 5.30 -6.01 -12.50
CA LEU A 15 4.31 -5.02 -12.13
C LEU A 15 4.45 -3.76 -13.00
N ASP A 16 3.33 -3.29 -13.54
CA ASP A 16 3.27 -1.99 -14.19
C ASP A 16 3.36 -0.87 -13.15
N THR A 17 4.54 -0.23 -13.10
CA THR A 17 4.83 0.84 -12.16
C THR A 17 4.06 2.14 -12.46
N GLN A 18 3.64 2.35 -13.71
CA GLN A 18 2.80 3.50 -14.06
C GLN A 18 1.37 3.31 -13.54
N ALA A 19 0.80 2.10 -13.74
CA ALA A 19 -0.49 1.75 -13.16
C ALA A 19 -0.48 1.84 -11.63
N LEU A 20 0.60 1.37 -10.99
CA LEU A 20 0.80 1.50 -9.54
C LEU A 20 0.81 2.98 -9.10
N ALA A 21 1.57 3.84 -9.81
CA ALA A 21 1.66 5.26 -9.48
C ALA A 21 0.30 5.99 -9.63
N GLY A 22 -0.47 5.66 -10.67
CA GLY A 22 -1.82 6.21 -10.86
C GLY A 22 -2.75 5.82 -9.70
N ARG A 23 -2.79 4.54 -9.36
CA ARG A 23 -3.60 4.02 -8.25
C ARG A 23 -3.18 4.60 -6.89
N TYR A 24 -1.88 4.80 -6.69
CA TYR A 24 -1.37 5.46 -5.50
C TYR A 24 -1.89 6.90 -5.37
N GLN A 25 -1.85 7.69 -6.44
CA GLN A 25 -2.35 9.06 -6.42
C GLN A 25 -3.87 9.12 -6.16
N ASP A 26 -4.64 8.20 -6.75
CA ASP A 26 -6.09 8.11 -6.52
C ASP A 26 -6.40 7.83 -5.04
N LEU A 27 -5.75 6.82 -4.47
CA LEU A 27 -5.93 6.45 -3.07
C LEU A 27 -5.43 7.52 -2.11
N GLN A 28 -4.29 8.14 -2.39
CA GLN A 28 -3.76 9.23 -1.57
C GLN A 28 -4.72 10.42 -1.54
N ARG A 29 -5.36 10.76 -2.68
CA ARG A 29 -6.39 11.80 -2.73
C ARG A 29 -7.66 11.39 -1.98
N GLN A 30 -8.06 10.13 -2.02
CA GLN A 30 -9.25 9.65 -1.34
C GLN A 30 -9.09 9.60 0.19
N TYR A 31 -7.91 9.18 0.65
CA TYR A 31 -7.60 8.92 2.06
C TYR A 31 -6.64 9.94 2.67
N HIS A 32 -6.45 11.10 2.05
CA HIS A 32 -5.58 12.14 2.59
C HIS A 32 -6.07 12.58 3.99
N PRO A 33 -5.20 12.63 5.02
CA PRO A 33 -5.61 13.01 6.37
C PRO A 33 -6.34 14.36 6.44
N ASP A 34 -5.93 15.34 5.62
CA ASP A 34 -6.58 16.65 5.54
C ASP A 34 -8.09 16.59 5.21
N ARG A 35 -8.55 15.56 4.47
CA ARG A 35 -9.98 15.38 4.18
C ARG A 35 -10.79 15.01 5.42
N PHE A 36 -10.13 14.44 6.41
CA PHE A 36 -10.74 13.98 7.66
C PHE A 36 -10.36 14.88 8.85
N ALA A 37 -9.63 15.98 8.61
CA ALA A 37 -9.21 16.90 9.67
C ALA A 37 -10.38 17.56 10.42
N ALA A 38 -11.55 17.67 9.77
CA ALA A 38 -12.79 18.15 10.39
C ALA A 38 -13.65 17.02 11.00
N GLY A 39 -13.25 15.75 10.84
CA GLY A 39 -13.92 14.58 11.40
C GLY A 39 -13.57 14.34 12.87
N ASP A 40 -14.19 13.32 13.45
CA ASP A 40 -13.90 12.94 14.84
C ASP A 40 -12.51 12.30 15.01
N ALA A 41 -12.05 12.14 16.24
CA ALA A 41 -10.72 11.59 16.52
C ALA A 41 -10.52 10.17 15.96
N LYS A 42 -11.60 9.39 15.83
CA LYS A 42 -11.56 8.02 15.30
C LYS A 42 -11.41 8.05 13.78
N GLU A 43 -12.13 8.91 13.09
CA GLU A 43 -12.03 9.14 11.65
C GLU A 43 -10.63 9.64 11.27
N GLN A 44 -10.08 10.59 12.04
CA GLN A 44 -8.71 11.09 11.84
C GLN A 44 -7.67 9.98 12.01
N ALA A 45 -7.78 9.17 13.08
CA ALA A 45 -6.87 8.05 13.31
C ALA A 45 -6.95 7.01 12.19
N GLN A 46 -8.17 6.67 11.73
CA GLN A 46 -8.38 5.74 10.64
C GLN A 46 -7.79 6.25 9.32
N ALA A 47 -7.97 7.54 9.00
CA ALA A 47 -7.38 8.16 7.83
C ALA A 47 -5.85 8.12 7.88
N LEU A 48 -5.25 8.39 9.04
CA LEU A 48 -3.80 8.31 9.23
C LEU A 48 -3.27 6.88 9.03
N THR A 49 -3.91 5.88 9.64
CA THR A 49 -3.53 4.47 9.45
C THR A 49 -3.67 4.03 8.00
N MET A 50 -4.74 4.45 7.32
CA MET A 50 -4.94 4.13 5.91
C MET A 50 -3.89 4.80 5.01
N ALA A 51 -3.58 6.07 5.24
CA ALA A 51 -2.54 6.80 4.51
C ALA A 51 -1.15 6.15 4.69
N ALA A 52 -0.81 5.74 5.92
CA ALA A 52 0.43 5.00 6.19
C ALA A 52 0.44 3.66 5.44
N THR A 53 -0.65 2.89 5.50
CA THR A 53 -0.78 1.61 4.78
C THR A 53 -0.61 1.76 3.28
N ILE A 54 -1.21 2.80 2.67
CA ILE A 54 -1.07 3.10 1.23
C ILE A 54 0.39 3.42 0.88
N ASN A 55 1.08 4.21 1.71
CA ASN A 55 2.48 4.54 1.50
C ASN A 55 3.39 3.30 1.59
N ASP A 56 3.22 2.48 2.62
CA ASP A 56 4.03 1.27 2.82
C ASP A 56 3.81 0.27 1.70
N ALA A 57 2.55 0.09 1.27
CA ALA A 57 2.18 -0.75 0.15
C ALA A 57 2.83 -0.26 -1.15
N TYR A 58 2.78 1.06 -1.42
CA TYR A 58 3.38 1.64 -2.61
C TYR A 58 4.89 1.45 -2.65
N GLN A 59 5.59 1.73 -1.54
CA GLN A 59 7.04 1.54 -1.44
C GLN A 59 7.43 0.07 -1.62
N SER A 60 6.69 -0.84 -0.99
CA SER A 60 6.93 -2.27 -1.08
C SER A 60 6.78 -2.79 -2.51
N LEU A 61 5.74 -2.37 -3.24
CA LEU A 61 5.50 -2.83 -4.62
C LEU A 61 6.35 -2.13 -5.68
N LYS A 62 6.76 -0.88 -5.43
CA LYS A 62 7.58 -0.09 -6.36
C LYS A 62 9.02 -0.61 -6.44
N HIS A 63 9.59 -1.05 -5.32
CA HIS A 63 10.95 -1.56 -5.27
C HIS A 63 10.99 -3.06 -5.60
N PRO A 64 11.71 -3.51 -6.65
CA PRO A 64 11.68 -4.91 -7.09
C PRO A 64 12.10 -5.91 -6.01
N LEU A 65 13.07 -5.57 -5.17
CA LEU A 65 13.53 -6.42 -4.06
C LEU A 65 12.45 -6.55 -2.98
N LYS A 66 11.95 -5.42 -2.46
CA LYS A 66 10.84 -5.40 -1.48
C LYS A 66 9.59 -6.09 -2.00
N ARG A 67 9.32 -6.00 -3.31
CA ARG A 67 8.19 -6.70 -3.93
C ARG A 67 8.39 -8.21 -3.90
N ALA A 68 9.60 -8.70 -4.17
CA ALA A 68 9.91 -10.13 -4.04
C ALA A 68 9.76 -10.60 -2.59
N GLU A 69 10.35 -9.87 -1.63
CA GLU A 69 10.21 -10.14 -0.19
C GLU A 69 8.73 -10.21 0.22
N TYR A 70 7.94 -9.22 -0.18
CA TYR A 70 6.51 -9.18 0.13
C TYR A 70 5.75 -10.35 -0.52
N MET A 71 6.08 -10.72 -1.75
CA MET A 71 5.46 -11.88 -2.40
C MET A 71 5.79 -13.18 -1.67
N LEU A 72 7.02 -13.35 -1.19
CA LEU A 72 7.40 -14.50 -0.36
C LEU A 72 6.63 -14.52 0.96
N LEU A 73 6.48 -13.36 1.61
CA LEU A 73 5.69 -13.23 2.82
C LEU A 73 4.21 -13.62 2.61
N LEU A 74 3.62 -13.33 1.44
CA LEU A 74 2.27 -13.79 1.09
C LEU A 74 2.14 -15.31 0.98
N HIS A 75 3.26 -16.02 0.88
CA HIS A 75 3.36 -17.48 0.88
C HIS A 75 3.91 -18.02 2.21
N ASP A 76 3.86 -17.23 3.28
CA ASP A 76 4.35 -17.58 4.61
C ASP A 76 5.88 -17.84 4.68
N ILE A 77 6.64 -17.28 3.73
CA ILE A 77 8.10 -17.34 3.69
C ILE A 77 8.66 -15.98 4.10
N ASP A 78 9.13 -15.87 5.33
CA ASP A 78 9.81 -14.68 5.83
C ASP A 78 11.33 -14.83 5.68
N ILE A 79 11.92 -13.97 4.85
CA ILE A 79 13.38 -13.94 4.59
C ILE A 79 14.09 -12.81 5.32
N ASN A 80 13.37 -12.01 6.10
CA ASN A 80 13.90 -10.88 6.86
C ASN A 80 13.98 -11.18 8.37
N ASN A 81 13.47 -12.35 8.83
CA ASN A 81 13.71 -12.87 10.18
C ASN A 81 15.05 -13.61 10.23
N GLU A 82 16.09 -12.91 10.67
CA GLU A 82 17.29 -13.53 11.29
C GLU A 82 17.15 -13.58 12.81
#